data_AF-A0A7S1UPI1-F1
#
_entry.id   AF-A0A7S1UPI1-F1
#
_cell.length_a   1.000
_cell.length_b   1.000
_cell.length_c   1.000
_cell.angle_alpha   90.00
_cell.angle_beta   90.00
_cell.angle_gamma   90.00
#
_symmetry.space_group_name_H-M   'P 1'
#
loop_
_entity.id
_entity.type
_entity.pdbx_description
1 polymer ?
#
loop_
_entity_poly.entity_id
_entity_poly.type
_entity_poly.pdbx_seq_one_letter_code
_entity_poly.pdbx_strand_id
1 'polypeptide(L)'
;GCFHSMWVLGSSLPPLLPTVFVVSVGISVKRLLDQKRIVCSNGTKQILISAGKVKVVFFDKTGTLTKQGLDFVSSKSFGSYADDLHHAMMVCHTLTKSRSSGGSLVGNAVDKIMFQATEAVLLTHHERSSSSRRALSPRQSTVVRDPATDKEFTILKRFEFDHTTMTQSVLVRDESMEGIVSIFVKGSPESIQAMATASSIPSEFDDIVRRSGRKGMYQIAMAKRLLPADIADSWETMSRSDVERDVVFLGFVNFKNSLREETPEVLAELHRGDVRTIMVTGDSILTGIHMAYESGLVFE
;
A
#
# COMPACT_ATOMS: atom_id res chain seq x y z
N GLY A 1 56.27 45.34 29.61
CA GLY A 1 55.65 45.15 28.27
C GLY A 1 55.15 43.73 28.08
N CYS A 2 56.02 42.81 27.65
CA CYS A 2 55.64 41.46 27.17
C CYS A 2 54.87 40.57 28.15
N PHE A 3 55.23 40.52 29.45
CA PHE A 3 54.53 39.66 30.41
C PHE A 3 53.11 40.14 30.69
N HIS A 4 52.89 41.44 30.68
CA HIS A 4 51.57 42.03 30.86
C HIS A 4 50.68 41.76 29.64
N SER A 5 51.21 41.89 28.42
CA SER A 5 50.46 41.55 27.21
C SER A 5 50.13 40.05 27.14
N MET A 6 51.05 39.16 27.56
CA MET A 6 50.79 37.73 27.60
C MET A 6 49.73 37.35 28.65
N TRP A 7 49.72 38.02 29.80
CA TRP A 7 48.70 37.83 30.83
C TRP A 7 47.32 38.33 30.42
N VAL A 8 47.24 39.47 29.71
CA VAL A 8 45.98 39.97 29.13
C VAL A 8 45.44 39.00 28.07
N LEU A 9 46.31 38.46 27.21
CA LEU A 9 45.90 37.44 26.23
C LEU A 9 45.47 36.13 26.91
N GLY A 10 46.18 35.67 27.94
CA GLY A 10 45.84 34.45 28.69
C GLY A 10 44.55 34.56 29.51
N SER A 11 44.22 35.76 30.01
CA SER A 11 42.97 36.01 30.75
C SER A 11 41.77 36.33 29.85
N SER A 12 41.99 36.64 28.57
CA SER A 12 40.92 36.92 27.60
C SER A 12 40.07 35.69 27.22
N LEU A 13 40.63 34.48 27.35
CA LEU A 13 39.94 33.23 27.05
C LEU A 13 39.61 32.49 28.36
N PRO A 14 38.32 32.26 28.66
CA PRO A 14 37.95 31.49 29.84
C PRO A 14 38.52 30.07 29.74
N PRO A 15 39.38 29.61 30.69
CA PRO A 15 40.02 28.30 30.60
C PRO A 15 39.01 27.14 30.70
N LEU A 16 37.82 27.40 31.24
CA LEU A 16 36.75 26.41 31.41
C LEU A 16 35.81 26.28 30.20
N LEU A 17 35.97 27.13 29.17
CA LEU A 17 35.08 27.16 28.01
C LEU A 17 34.96 25.78 27.31
N PRO A 18 36.04 25.01 27.07
CA PRO A 18 35.93 23.68 26.46
C PRO A 18 35.13 22.69 27.32
N THR A 19 35.31 22.74 28.65
CA THR A 19 34.60 21.86 29.58
C THR A 19 33.11 22.16 29.59
N VAL A 20 32.72 23.44 29.67
CA VAL A 20 31.32 23.86 29.60
C VAL A 20 30.67 23.35 28.32
N PHE A 21 31.34 23.52 27.17
CA PHE A 21 30.83 23.06 25.89
C PHE A 21 30.59 21.54 25.85
N VAL A 22 31.54 20.75 26.35
CA VAL A 22 31.42 19.28 26.40
C VAL A 22 30.27 18.85 27.30
N VAL A 23 30.11 19.46 28.47
CA VAL A 23 29.03 19.14 29.42
C VAL A 23 27.66 19.53 28.84
N SER A 24 27.52 20.73 28.28
CA SER A 24 26.25 21.19 27.67
C SER A 24 25.79 20.28 26.53
N VAL A 25 26.71 19.84 25.68
CA VAL A 25 26.41 18.88 24.61
C VAL A 25 26.03 17.52 25.20
N GLY A 26 26.74 17.05 26.23
CA GLY A 26 26.41 15.79 26.92
C GLY A 26 24.99 15.77 27.51
N ILE A 27 24.57 16.87 28.16
CA ILE A 27 23.20 17.03 28.69
C ILE A 27 22.18 17.00 27.55
N SER A 28 22.46 17.68 26.43
CA SER A 28 21.56 17.72 25.28
C SER A 28 21.36 16.35 24.65
N VAL A 29 22.42 15.57 24.50
CA VAL A 29 22.38 14.19 24.01
C VAL A 29 21.58 13.29 24.94
N LYS A 30 21.83 13.38 26.25
CA LYS A 30 21.07 12.62 27.25
C LYS A 30 19.59 12.93 27.18
N ARG A 31 19.22 14.22 27.03
CA ARG A 31 17.82 14.64 26.87
C ARG A 31 17.16 14.01 25.62
N LEU A 32 17.85 13.98 24.48
CA LEU A 32 17.34 13.35 23.26
C LEU A 32 17.13 11.84 23.42
N LEU A 33 18.03 11.16 24.11
CA LEU A 33 17.91 9.74 24.42
C LEU A 33 16.71 9.48 25.36
N ASP A 34 16.69 10.14 26.51
CA ASP A 34 15.75 9.85 27.59
C ASP A 34 14.31 10.24 27.21
N GLN A 35 14.13 11.37 26.51
CA GLN A 35 12.79 11.90 26.19
C GLN A 35 12.30 11.52 24.80
N LYS A 36 13.18 11.35 23.82
CA LYS A 36 12.81 11.16 22.41
C LYS A 36 13.33 9.84 21.82
N ARG A 37 14.10 9.05 22.59
CA ARG A 37 14.71 7.78 22.15
C ARG A 37 15.58 7.92 20.90
N ILE A 38 16.19 9.09 20.70
CA ILE A 38 17.08 9.36 19.57
C ILE A 38 18.52 9.07 20.01
N VAL A 39 19.17 8.16 19.29
CA VAL A 39 20.58 7.78 19.51
C VAL A 39 21.41 8.23 18.33
N CYS A 40 22.51 8.96 18.55
CA CYS A 40 23.49 9.22 17.49
C CYS A 40 24.71 8.31 17.72
N SER A 41 24.91 7.36 16.82
CA SER A 41 25.89 6.27 16.95
C SER A 41 27.35 6.71 16.80
N ASN A 42 27.64 7.79 16.06
CA ASN A 42 29.00 8.35 15.89
C ASN A 42 28.96 9.88 15.79
N GLY A 43 29.93 10.58 16.39
CA GLY A 43 30.09 12.04 16.21
C GLY A 43 29.00 12.91 16.85
N THR A 44 28.34 12.41 17.90
CA THR A 44 27.16 13.00 18.57
C THR A 44 27.30 14.49 18.88
N LYS A 45 28.52 14.94 19.23
CA LYS A 45 28.79 16.36 19.50
C LYS A 45 28.71 17.23 18.25
N GLN A 46 29.37 16.81 17.17
CA GLN A 46 29.41 17.54 15.90
C GLN A 46 28.03 17.58 15.23
N ILE A 47 27.32 16.45 15.26
CA ILE A 47 25.99 16.31 14.64
C ILE A 47 24.99 17.25 15.30
N LEU A 48 24.98 17.32 16.63
CA LEU A 48 24.01 18.15 17.37
C LEU A 48 24.20 19.65 17.07
N ILE A 49 25.45 20.11 16.98
CA ILE A 49 25.78 21.50 16.64
C ILE A 49 25.43 21.80 15.19
N SER A 50 25.70 20.86 14.29
CA SER A 50 25.41 20.99 12.86
C SER A 50 23.91 20.97 12.57
N ALA A 51 23.12 20.20 13.33
CA ALA A 51 21.67 20.11 13.18
C ALA A 51 20.99 21.49 13.32
N GLY A 52 21.47 22.34 14.23
CA GLY A 52 20.96 23.72 14.38
C GLY A 52 21.35 24.68 13.25
N LYS A 53 22.23 24.26 12.33
CA LYS A 53 22.70 25.05 11.18
C LYS A 53 22.13 24.54 9.85
N VAL A 54 21.26 23.54 9.89
CA VAL A 54 20.66 22.95 8.69
C VAL A 54 19.80 23.99 7.99
N LYS A 55 20.07 24.21 6.70
CA LYS A 55 19.29 25.11 5.83
C LYS A 55 18.50 24.39 4.76
N VAL A 56 18.83 23.12 4.49
CA VAL A 56 18.15 22.29 3.48
C VAL A 56 17.97 20.89 4.04
N VAL A 57 16.75 20.35 3.94
CA VAL A 57 16.41 18.98 4.33
C VAL A 57 15.81 18.25 3.12
N PHE A 58 16.35 17.06 2.85
CA PHE A 58 15.81 16.15 1.85
C PHE A 58 14.97 15.09 2.54
N PHE A 59 13.73 14.94 2.09
CA PHE A 59 12.80 13.92 2.55
C PHE A 59 12.62 12.87 1.46
N ASP A 60 12.75 11.60 1.84
CA ASP A 60 12.17 10.52 1.06
C ASP A 60 10.63 10.54 1.20
N LYS A 61 9.91 10.02 0.22
CA LYS A 61 8.44 9.96 0.25
C LYS A 61 7.95 8.75 1.04
N THR A 62 8.22 7.55 0.53
CA THR A 62 7.51 6.34 0.94
C THR A 62 8.03 5.84 2.28
N GLY A 63 7.17 5.79 3.29
CA GLY A 63 7.55 5.39 4.64
C GLY A 63 8.28 6.48 5.43
N THR A 64 8.50 7.67 4.86
CA THR A 64 9.03 8.85 5.57
C THR A 64 7.96 9.94 5.69
N LEU A 65 7.58 10.57 4.58
CA LEU A 65 6.43 11.51 4.55
C LEU A 65 5.09 10.77 4.60
N THR A 66 5.04 9.58 4.00
CA THR A 66 3.84 8.73 4.01
C THR A 66 3.94 7.64 5.08
N LYS A 67 2.78 7.13 5.49
CA LYS A 67 2.68 5.85 6.20
C LYS A 67 3.30 4.74 5.30
N GLN A 68 3.77 3.66 5.91
CA GLN A 68 4.19 2.49 5.16
C GLN A 68 2.96 1.72 4.66
N GLY A 69 2.93 1.38 3.37
CA GLY A 69 1.81 0.69 2.75
C GLY A 69 0.87 1.62 1.98
N LEU A 70 -0.30 1.08 1.66
CA LEU A 70 -1.36 1.74 0.91
C LEU A 70 -2.64 1.72 1.76
N ASP A 71 -3.47 2.73 1.61
CA ASP A 71 -4.80 2.76 2.21
C ASP A 71 -5.85 2.57 1.11
N PHE A 72 -6.90 1.81 1.42
CA PHE A 72 -8.06 1.70 0.56
C PHE A 72 -8.84 3.01 0.59
N VAL A 73 -9.16 3.56 -0.59
CA VAL A 73 -9.92 4.80 -0.72
C VAL A 73 -11.35 4.51 -1.12
N SER A 74 -11.54 3.76 -2.20
CA SER A 74 -12.86 3.45 -2.74
C SER A 74 -12.79 2.38 -3.82
N SER A 75 -13.90 1.67 -4.02
CA SER A 75 -14.15 0.89 -5.23
C SER A 75 -15.23 1.59 -6.06
N LYS A 76 -15.07 1.58 -7.39
CA LYS A 76 -16.02 2.17 -8.33
C LYS A 76 -16.30 1.20 -9.46
N SER A 77 -17.52 0.68 -9.50
CA SER A 77 -18.02 -0.15 -10.60
C SER A 77 -18.53 0.71 -11.76
N PHE A 78 -18.58 0.11 -12.95
CA PHE A 78 -19.21 0.67 -14.13
C PHE A 78 -20.30 -0.28 -14.60
N GLY A 79 -21.45 0.27 -14.99
CA GLY A 79 -22.63 -0.56 -15.27
C GLY A 79 -23.21 -1.23 -14.02
N SER A 80 -23.91 -2.35 -14.20
CA SER A 80 -24.60 -3.07 -13.12
C SER A 80 -23.72 -4.15 -12.47
N TYR A 81 -22.43 -3.85 -12.26
CA TYR A 81 -21.42 -4.81 -11.80
C TYR A 81 -20.89 -4.52 -10.37
N ALA A 82 -21.68 -3.85 -9.53
CA ALA A 82 -21.26 -3.51 -8.16
C ALA A 82 -20.97 -4.76 -7.32
N ASP A 83 -21.87 -5.74 -7.33
CA ASP A 83 -21.73 -7.00 -6.58
C ASP A 83 -20.55 -7.82 -7.12
N ASP A 84 -20.39 -7.88 -8.45
CA ASP A 84 -19.29 -8.58 -9.08
C ASP A 84 -17.93 -7.95 -8.73
N LEU A 85 -17.85 -6.62 -8.65
CA LEU A 85 -16.65 -5.93 -8.20
C LEU A 85 -16.33 -6.26 -6.74
N HIS A 86 -17.35 -6.30 -5.87
CA HIS A 86 -17.18 -6.70 -4.48
C HIS A 86 -16.68 -8.14 -4.36
N HIS A 87 -17.30 -9.09 -5.07
CA HIS A 87 -16.84 -10.47 -5.12
C HIS A 87 -15.40 -10.57 -5.65
N ALA A 88 -15.06 -9.82 -6.70
CA ALA A 88 -13.71 -9.81 -7.27
C ALA A 88 -12.67 -9.37 -6.23
N MET A 89 -12.97 -8.32 -5.45
CA MET A 89 -12.11 -7.85 -4.35
C MET A 89 -11.95 -8.90 -3.25
N MET A 90 -13.03 -9.62 -2.95
CA MET A 90 -13.04 -10.67 -1.94
C MET A 90 -12.23 -11.91 -2.31
N VAL A 91 -12.22 -12.31 -3.59
CA VAL A 91 -11.71 -13.64 -3.99
C VAL A 91 -10.42 -13.61 -4.80
N CYS A 92 -10.14 -12.50 -5.51
CA CYS A 92 -8.97 -12.37 -6.36
C CYS A 92 -7.72 -12.02 -5.53
N HIS A 93 -7.26 -12.98 -4.74
CA HIS A 93 -6.11 -12.80 -3.85
C HIS A 93 -5.30 -14.10 -3.63
N THR A 94 -4.07 -13.94 -3.14
CA THR A 94 -3.19 -15.05 -2.71
C THR A 94 -3.17 -15.24 -1.19
N LEU A 95 -4.06 -14.57 -0.45
CA LEU A 95 -4.10 -14.66 1.01
C LEU A 95 -4.36 -16.08 1.53
N THR A 96 -3.70 -16.38 2.65
CA THR A 96 -3.88 -17.59 3.44
C THR A 96 -3.96 -17.25 4.93
N LYS A 97 -4.61 -18.10 5.73
CA LYS A 97 -4.62 -17.99 7.20
C LYS A 97 -3.39 -18.70 7.77
N SER A 98 -2.59 -17.99 8.56
CA SER A 98 -1.47 -18.59 9.29
C SER A 98 -1.97 -19.45 10.45
N ARG A 99 -1.41 -20.65 10.57
CA ARG A 99 -1.69 -21.56 11.70
C ARG A 99 -0.93 -21.18 12.97
N SER A 100 0.21 -20.51 12.86
CA SER A 100 1.09 -20.19 13.99
C SER A 100 0.75 -18.86 14.68
N SER A 101 0.14 -17.92 13.97
CA SER A 101 -0.17 -16.57 14.45
C SER A 101 -1.68 -16.36 14.61
N GLY A 102 -2.37 -17.34 15.22
CA GLY A 102 -3.76 -17.21 15.65
C GLY A 102 -4.78 -16.96 14.53
N GLY A 103 -4.51 -17.40 13.30
CA GLY A 103 -5.42 -17.19 12.17
C GLY A 103 -5.28 -15.83 11.46
N SER A 104 -4.21 -15.08 11.72
CA SER A 104 -3.92 -13.85 10.96
C SER A 104 -3.71 -14.11 9.47
N LEU A 105 -4.14 -13.16 8.64
CA LEU A 105 -4.00 -13.22 7.18
C LEU A 105 -2.55 -12.97 6.76
N VAL A 106 -2.01 -13.87 5.94
CA VAL A 106 -0.67 -13.82 5.35
C VAL A 106 -0.79 -13.74 3.83
N GLY A 107 0.01 -12.86 3.23
CA GLY A 107 0.02 -12.61 1.79
C GLY A 107 0.42 -11.16 1.47
N ASN A 108 0.25 -10.75 0.22
CA ASN A 108 0.56 -9.40 -0.25
C ASN A 108 -0.22 -8.33 0.55
N ALA A 109 0.42 -7.21 0.87
CA ALA A 109 -0.20 -6.11 1.59
C ALA A 109 -1.44 -5.56 0.87
N VAL A 110 -1.38 -5.37 -0.46
CA VAL A 110 -2.51 -4.86 -1.25
C VAL A 110 -3.71 -5.80 -1.18
N ASP A 111 -3.45 -7.11 -1.28
CA ASP A 111 -4.48 -8.14 -1.15
C ASP A 111 -5.14 -8.10 0.23
N LYS A 112 -4.35 -7.92 1.30
CA LYS A 112 -4.89 -7.81 2.67
C LYS A 112 -5.81 -6.61 2.80
N ILE A 113 -5.37 -5.44 2.33
CA ILE A 113 -6.15 -4.20 2.41
C ILE A 113 -7.44 -4.34 1.61
N MET A 114 -7.36 -4.88 0.39
CA MET A 114 -8.53 -5.13 -0.47
C MET A 114 -9.53 -6.09 0.17
N PHE A 115 -9.06 -7.20 0.74
CA PHE A 115 -9.88 -8.21 1.41
C PHE A 115 -10.49 -7.69 2.72
N GLN A 116 -9.75 -6.88 3.47
CA GLN A 116 -10.26 -6.24 4.69
C GLN A 116 -11.36 -5.22 4.37
N ALA A 117 -11.24 -4.51 3.25
CA ALA A 117 -12.24 -3.53 2.80
C ALA A 117 -13.60 -4.16 2.43
N THR A 118 -13.64 -5.47 2.14
CA THR A 118 -14.88 -6.21 1.86
C THR A 118 -15.47 -6.88 3.10
N GLU A 119 -14.81 -6.78 4.26
CA GLU A 119 -15.21 -7.43 5.52
C GLU A 119 -15.38 -8.96 5.43
N ALA A 120 -14.82 -9.56 4.37
CA ALA A 120 -15.01 -10.98 4.09
C ALA A 120 -14.22 -11.86 5.05
N VAL A 121 -14.66 -13.11 5.19
CA VAL A 121 -14.02 -14.07 6.10
C VAL A 121 -13.46 -15.24 5.31
N LEU A 122 -12.15 -15.48 5.48
CA LEU A 122 -11.48 -16.66 4.92
C LEU A 122 -11.78 -17.86 5.81
N LEU A 123 -12.51 -18.87 5.35
CA LEU A 123 -12.85 -20.04 6.15
C LEU A 123 -11.75 -21.09 6.08
N THR A 124 -11.38 -21.65 7.24
CA THR A 124 -10.54 -22.85 7.29
C THR A 124 -11.38 -24.11 7.14
N HIS A 125 -10.74 -25.23 6.78
CA HIS A 125 -11.43 -26.50 6.53
C HIS A 125 -12.26 -27.02 7.73
N HIS A 126 -11.97 -26.55 8.95
CA HIS A 126 -12.70 -26.88 10.18
C HIS A 126 -13.90 -25.96 10.45
N GLU A 127 -13.97 -24.79 9.84
CA GLU A 127 -15.00 -23.76 10.05
C GLU A 127 -16.12 -23.81 9.00
N ARG A 128 -16.08 -24.79 8.08
CA ARG A 128 -17.11 -24.95 7.04
C ARG A 128 -18.43 -25.39 7.66
N SER A 129 -19.51 -24.75 7.22
CA SER A 129 -20.89 -25.14 7.54
C SER A 129 -21.14 -26.62 7.22
N SER A 130 -21.89 -27.29 8.09
CA SER A 130 -22.29 -28.71 8.00
C SER A 130 -22.98 -29.11 6.69
N SER A 131 -23.51 -28.14 5.94
CA SER A 131 -24.32 -28.34 4.73
C SER A 131 -23.52 -28.50 3.41
N SER A 132 -22.26 -28.06 3.34
CA SER A 132 -21.45 -28.09 2.09
C SER A 132 -20.34 -29.14 2.09
N ARG A 133 -20.57 -30.31 2.70
CA ARG A 133 -19.62 -31.46 2.67
C ARG A 133 -19.64 -32.24 1.34
N ARG A 134 -19.93 -31.60 0.20
CA ARG A 134 -19.74 -32.25 -1.11
C ARG A 134 -18.24 -32.44 -1.32
N ALA A 135 -17.88 -33.66 -1.68
CA ALA A 135 -16.53 -34.22 -1.70
C ALA A 135 -15.60 -33.49 -2.69
N LEU A 136 -15.10 -32.32 -2.31
CA LEU A 136 -13.89 -31.75 -2.91
C LEU A 136 -12.68 -32.37 -2.23
N SER A 137 -11.72 -32.82 -3.03
CA SER A 137 -10.49 -33.47 -2.58
C SER A 137 -9.80 -32.68 -1.44
N PRO A 138 -9.13 -33.34 -0.48
CA PRO A 138 -8.66 -32.73 0.78
C PRO A 138 -7.50 -31.72 0.63
N ARG A 139 -7.16 -31.33 -0.60
CA ARG A 139 -6.04 -30.43 -0.89
C ARG A 139 -6.53 -28.98 -0.98
N GLN A 140 -6.52 -28.30 0.17
CA GLN A 140 -6.42 -26.83 0.28
C GLN A 140 -7.43 -25.98 -0.51
N SER A 141 -8.69 -26.40 -0.65
CA SER A 141 -9.71 -25.49 -1.18
C SER A 141 -9.93 -24.34 -0.19
N THR A 142 -9.60 -23.12 -0.63
CA THR A 142 -9.80 -21.90 0.17
C THR A 142 -11.20 -21.39 -0.09
N VAL A 143 -12.00 -21.27 0.97
CA VAL A 143 -13.37 -20.75 0.87
C VAL A 143 -13.40 -19.36 1.47
N VAL A 144 -14.03 -18.44 0.75
CA VAL A 144 -14.28 -17.07 1.21
C VAL A 144 -15.78 -16.94 1.43
N ARG A 145 -16.20 -16.44 2.59
CA ARG A 145 -17.60 -16.14 2.87
C ARG A 145 -17.83 -14.64 2.87
N ASP A 146 -18.88 -14.21 2.19
CA ASP A 146 -19.43 -12.86 2.29
C ASP A 146 -20.41 -12.80 3.48
N PRO A 147 -20.13 -12.03 4.54
CA PRO A 147 -21.07 -11.89 5.66
C PRO A 147 -22.36 -11.17 5.30
N ALA A 148 -22.34 -10.30 4.27
CA ALA A 148 -23.51 -9.50 3.90
C ALA A 148 -24.56 -10.32 3.15
N THR A 149 -24.10 -11.23 2.27
CA THR A 149 -24.98 -12.07 1.44
C THR A 149 -25.07 -13.53 1.91
N ASP A 150 -24.25 -13.91 2.90
CA ASP A 150 -24.03 -15.29 3.37
C ASP A 150 -23.64 -16.27 2.25
N LYS A 151 -23.07 -15.74 1.16
CA LYS A 151 -22.56 -16.55 0.05
C LYS A 151 -21.16 -17.07 0.34
N GLU A 152 -20.93 -18.32 -0.07
CA GLU A 152 -19.61 -18.97 0.00
C GLU A 152 -19.03 -19.13 -1.40
N PHE A 153 -17.77 -18.74 -1.55
CA PHE A 153 -17.00 -18.82 -2.78
C PHE A 153 -15.81 -19.75 -2.58
N THR A 154 -15.74 -20.82 -3.36
CA THR A 154 -14.60 -21.75 -3.36
C THR A 154 -13.60 -21.35 -4.42
N ILE A 155 -12.37 -21.00 -4.00
CA ILE A 155 -11.26 -20.75 -4.94
C ILE A 155 -10.74 -22.08 -5.44
N LEU A 156 -10.89 -22.32 -6.75
CA LEU A 156 -10.49 -23.54 -7.44
C LEU A 156 -9.02 -23.49 -7.86
N LYS A 157 -8.62 -22.40 -8.53
CA LYS A 157 -7.27 -22.23 -9.09
C LYS A 157 -6.84 -20.77 -8.99
N ARG A 158 -5.56 -20.54 -8.75
CA ARG A 158 -4.94 -19.22 -8.70
C ARG A 158 -3.82 -19.13 -9.72
N PHE A 159 -3.76 -18.01 -10.40
CA PHE A 159 -2.57 -17.57 -11.13
C PHE A 159 -2.02 -16.37 -10.37
N GLU A 160 -0.81 -16.52 -9.84
CA GLU A 160 -0.14 -15.48 -9.03
C GLU A 160 0.12 -14.21 -9.86
N PHE A 161 0.58 -13.14 -9.23
CA PHE A 161 0.92 -11.92 -9.96
C PHE A 161 2.07 -12.19 -10.94
N ASP A 162 1.86 -11.92 -12.23
CA ASP A 162 2.91 -11.99 -13.23
C ASP A 162 3.42 -10.58 -13.57
N HIS A 163 4.73 -10.38 -13.47
CA HIS A 163 5.35 -9.07 -13.70
C HIS A 163 5.40 -8.66 -15.18
N THR A 164 5.17 -9.58 -16.11
CA THR A 164 5.16 -9.28 -17.55
C THR A 164 3.77 -8.79 -17.96
N THR A 165 2.73 -9.52 -17.57
CA THR A 165 1.34 -9.14 -17.86
C THR A 165 0.78 -8.12 -16.87
N MET A 166 1.43 -7.93 -15.71
CA MET A 166 0.96 -7.09 -14.60
C MET A 166 -0.45 -7.48 -14.12
N THR A 167 -0.76 -8.78 -14.14
CA THR A 167 -2.07 -9.35 -13.81
C THR A 167 -1.98 -10.52 -12.83
N GLN A 168 -3.07 -10.71 -12.10
CA GLN A 168 -3.35 -11.87 -11.26
C GLN A 168 -4.78 -12.33 -11.53
N SER A 169 -5.02 -13.64 -11.56
CA SER A 169 -6.35 -14.18 -11.82
C SER A 169 -6.70 -15.36 -10.93
N VAL A 170 -7.99 -15.56 -10.71
CA VAL A 170 -8.53 -16.67 -9.90
C VAL A 170 -9.75 -17.28 -10.57
N LEU A 171 -9.89 -18.59 -10.42
CA LEU A 171 -11.10 -19.34 -10.79
C LEU A 171 -11.85 -19.66 -9.51
N VAL A 172 -13.13 -19.32 -9.50
CA VAL A 172 -13.97 -19.38 -8.31
C VAL A 172 -15.29 -20.04 -8.65
N ARG A 173 -15.72 -20.96 -7.80
CA ARG A 173 -17.06 -21.51 -7.81
C ARG A 173 -17.90 -20.77 -6.77
N ASP A 174 -19.04 -20.28 -7.20
CA ASP A 174 -20.07 -19.78 -6.28
C ASP A 174 -20.88 -20.98 -5.79
N GLU A 175 -20.84 -21.28 -4.48
CA GLU A 175 -21.57 -22.43 -3.92
C GLU A 175 -23.09 -22.22 -3.93
N SER A 176 -23.56 -20.98 -4.12
CA SER A 176 -25.00 -20.67 -4.25
C SER A 176 -25.55 -20.93 -5.66
N MET A 177 -24.68 -21.03 -6.67
CA MET A 177 -25.07 -21.27 -8.07
C MET A 177 -24.44 -22.55 -8.61
N GLU A 178 -25.23 -23.62 -8.76
CA GLU A 178 -24.72 -24.88 -9.29
C GLU A 178 -24.19 -24.73 -10.73
N GLY A 179 -22.95 -25.20 -10.95
CA GLY A 179 -22.35 -25.31 -12.28
C GLY A 179 -21.72 -24.03 -12.84
N ILE A 180 -21.72 -22.91 -12.12
CA ILE A 180 -21.13 -21.66 -12.60
C ILE A 180 -19.74 -21.45 -11.99
N VAL A 181 -18.73 -21.37 -12.86
CA VAL A 181 -17.37 -20.96 -12.47
C VAL A 181 -17.11 -19.56 -13.00
N SER A 182 -16.80 -18.64 -12.09
CA SER A 182 -16.39 -17.28 -12.41
C SER A 182 -14.88 -17.15 -12.38
N ILE A 183 -14.33 -16.49 -13.40
CA ILE A 183 -12.96 -16.02 -13.44
C ILE A 183 -12.97 -14.56 -13.01
N PHE A 184 -12.09 -14.21 -12.07
CA PHE A 184 -11.82 -12.82 -11.72
C PHE A 184 -10.35 -12.50 -12.01
N VAL A 185 -10.12 -11.38 -12.67
CA VAL A 185 -8.80 -10.89 -13.04
C VAL A 185 -8.62 -9.51 -12.44
N LYS A 186 -7.46 -9.26 -11.84
CA LYS A 186 -7.03 -7.93 -11.40
C LYS A 186 -5.68 -7.59 -12.02
N GLY A 187 -5.48 -6.34 -12.37
CA GLY A 187 -4.22 -5.89 -12.97
C GLY A 187 -4.14 -4.38 -13.13
N SER A 188 -3.11 -3.93 -13.84
CA SER A 188 -3.02 -2.53 -14.26
C SER A 188 -4.19 -2.18 -15.18
N PRO A 189 -4.63 -0.91 -15.21
CA PRO A 189 -5.68 -0.45 -16.12
C PRO A 189 -5.41 -0.82 -17.58
N GLU A 190 -4.16 -0.67 -18.04
CA GLU A 190 -3.75 -0.94 -19.42
C GLU A 190 -3.84 -2.42 -19.75
N SER A 191 -3.38 -3.30 -18.85
CA SER A 191 -3.43 -4.75 -19.05
C SER A 191 -4.86 -5.26 -19.10
N ILE A 192 -5.73 -4.77 -18.22
CA ILE A 192 -7.15 -5.13 -18.23
C ILE A 192 -7.85 -4.58 -19.47
N GLN A 193 -7.58 -3.34 -19.87
CA GLN A 193 -8.15 -2.73 -21.09
C GLN A 193 -7.78 -3.54 -22.35
N ALA A 194 -6.55 -4.09 -22.42
CA ALA A 194 -6.09 -4.89 -23.54
C ALA A 194 -6.80 -6.26 -23.69
N MET A 195 -7.28 -6.84 -22.58
CA MET A 195 -7.97 -8.15 -22.58
C MET A 195 -9.48 -8.04 -22.43
N ALA A 196 -10.00 -6.87 -22.07
CA ALA A 196 -11.41 -6.65 -21.86
C ALA A 196 -12.17 -6.50 -23.17
N THR A 197 -13.40 -7.00 -23.19
CA THR A 197 -14.32 -6.79 -24.31
C THR A 197 -14.63 -5.30 -24.45
N ALA A 198 -14.49 -4.75 -25.65
CA ALA A 198 -14.63 -3.31 -25.92
C ALA A 198 -15.96 -2.71 -25.43
N SER A 199 -17.05 -3.48 -25.45
CA SER A 199 -18.37 -3.05 -24.95
C SER A 199 -18.45 -2.85 -23.44
N SER A 200 -17.52 -3.43 -22.67
CA SER A 200 -17.47 -3.30 -21.22
C SER A 200 -16.64 -2.11 -20.75
N ILE A 201 -15.83 -1.52 -21.63
CA ILE A 201 -14.95 -0.40 -21.30
C ILE A 201 -15.73 0.92 -21.52
N PRO A 202 -15.84 1.79 -20.50
CA PRO A 202 -16.48 3.09 -20.66
C PRO A 202 -15.68 4.00 -21.61
N SER A 203 -16.36 4.91 -22.32
CA SER A 203 -15.72 5.88 -23.23
C SER A 203 -14.69 6.76 -22.53
N GLU A 204 -14.90 7.07 -21.25
CA GLU A 204 -14.00 7.93 -20.47
C GLU A 204 -12.91 7.15 -19.69
N PHE A 205 -12.64 5.88 -20.03
CA PHE A 205 -11.70 5.03 -19.28
C PHE A 205 -10.35 5.69 -19.05
N ASP A 206 -9.68 6.15 -20.10
CA ASP A 206 -8.36 6.79 -20.03
C ASP A 206 -8.40 8.08 -19.21
N ASP A 207 -9.48 8.84 -19.30
CA ASP A 207 -9.67 10.08 -18.55
C ASP A 207 -9.92 9.81 -17.06
N ILE A 208 -10.59 8.71 -16.72
CA ILE A 208 -10.73 8.26 -15.32
C ILE A 208 -9.37 7.89 -14.77
N VAL A 209 -8.59 7.10 -15.50
CA VAL A 209 -7.24 6.69 -15.09
C VAL A 209 -6.33 7.90 -14.87
N ARG A 210 -6.30 8.83 -15.83
CA ARG A 210 -5.52 10.07 -15.72
C ARG A 210 -5.94 10.95 -14.56
N ARG A 211 -7.26 11.13 -14.34
CA ARG A 211 -7.78 11.92 -13.22
C ARG A 211 -7.42 11.31 -11.87
N SER A 212 -7.46 9.98 -11.76
CA SER A 212 -7.07 9.27 -10.55
C SER A 212 -5.57 9.39 -10.28
N GLY A 213 -4.73 9.25 -11.30
CA GLY A 213 -3.29 9.45 -11.19
C GLY A 213 -2.92 10.88 -10.74
N ARG A 214 -3.64 11.91 -11.22
CA ARG A 214 -3.46 13.29 -10.76
C ARG A 214 -3.80 13.52 -9.28
N LYS A 215 -4.65 12.67 -8.70
CA LYS A 215 -4.99 12.67 -7.27
C LYS A 215 -4.05 11.78 -6.44
N GLY A 216 -2.95 11.30 -7.04
CA GLY A 216 -2.00 10.39 -6.40
C GLY A 216 -2.59 9.02 -6.04
N MET A 217 -3.68 8.61 -6.70
CA MET A 217 -4.31 7.31 -6.45
C MET A 217 -3.67 6.22 -7.31
N TYR A 218 -3.43 5.06 -6.71
CA TYR A 218 -3.07 3.83 -7.40
C TYR A 218 -4.34 3.06 -7.72
N GLN A 219 -4.58 2.81 -9.01
CA GLN A 219 -5.76 2.10 -9.47
C GLN A 219 -5.42 0.67 -9.87
N ILE A 220 -6.23 -0.26 -9.36
CA ILE A 220 -6.27 -1.64 -9.85
C ILE A 220 -7.57 -1.82 -10.59
N ALA A 221 -7.49 -2.24 -11.85
CA ALA A 221 -8.65 -2.59 -12.65
C ALA A 221 -9.05 -4.04 -12.35
N MET A 222 -10.35 -4.28 -12.25
CA MET A 222 -10.94 -5.60 -12.02
C MET A 222 -11.81 -5.97 -13.20
N ALA A 223 -11.74 -7.24 -13.60
CA ALA A 223 -12.56 -7.80 -14.66
C ALA A 223 -13.06 -9.20 -14.29
N LYS A 224 -14.15 -9.63 -14.92
CA LYS A 224 -14.75 -10.95 -14.72
C LYS A 224 -14.97 -11.65 -16.05
N ARG A 225 -14.90 -12.96 -16.04
CA ARG A 225 -15.46 -13.78 -17.12
C ARG A 225 -16.20 -14.96 -16.54
N LEU A 226 -17.36 -15.28 -17.11
CA LEU A 226 -18.11 -16.47 -16.75
C LEU A 226 -17.66 -17.64 -17.63
N LEU A 227 -17.38 -18.79 -17.02
CA LEU A 227 -17.17 -20.02 -17.77
C LEU A 227 -18.53 -20.68 -18.04
N PRO A 228 -18.81 -21.03 -19.30
CA PRO A 228 -19.92 -21.90 -19.65
C PRO A 228 -19.86 -23.24 -18.88
N ALA A 229 -21.03 -23.79 -18.53
CA ALA A 229 -21.15 -24.97 -17.68
C ALA A 229 -20.47 -26.23 -18.28
N ASP A 230 -20.39 -26.32 -19.60
CA ASP A 230 -19.73 -27.38 -20.36
C ASP A 230 -18.20 -27.38 -20.22
N ILE A 231 -17.60 -26.21 -20.00
CA ILE A 231 -16.14 -26.04 -19.84
C ILE A 231 -15.77 -25.88 -18.37
N ALA A 232 -16.74 -25.59 -17.50
CA ALA A 232 -16.56 -25.35 -16.08
C ALA A 232 -15.85 -26.49 -15.35
N ASP A 233 -16.03 -27.75 -15.78
CA ASP A 233 -15.37 -28.93 -15.19
C ASP A 233 -13.92 -29.12 -15.65
N SER A 234 -13.50 -28.46 -16.74
CA SER A 234 -12.13 -28.53 -17.28
C SER A 234 -11.18 -27.46 -16.69
N TRP A 235 -11.58 -26.81 -15.60
CA TRP A 235 -10.83 -25.72 -14.98
C TRP A 235 -9.39 -26.09 -14.56
N GLU A 236 -9.12 -27.36 -14.25
CA GLU A 236 -7.81 -27.85 -13.81
C GLU A 236 -6.74 -27.68 -14.90
N THR A 237 -7.09 -27.92 -16.16
CA THR A 237 -6.15 -27.91 -17.31
C THR A 237 -6.03 -26.54 -17.97
N MET A 238 -6.89 -25.58 -17.64
CA MET A 238 -6.85 -24.24 -18.24
C MET A 238 -5.53 -23.52 -17.99
N SER A 239 -4.98 -22.91 -19.04
CA SER A 239 -3.80 -22.05 -18.95
C SER A 239 -4.17 -20.62 -18.56
N ARG A 240 -3.18 -19.80 -18.18
CA ARG A 240 -3.41 -18.37 -17.89
C ARG A 240 -3.99 -17.63 -19.10
N SER A 241 -3.44 -17.85 -20.29
CA SER A 241 -3.91 -17.23 -21.53
C SER A 241 -5.34 -17.61 -21.86
N ASP A 242 -5.78 -18.81 -21.47
CA ASP A 242 -7.19 -19.19 -21.64
C ASP A 242 -8.08 -18.40 -20.71
N VAL A 243 -7.61 -18.07 -19.50
CA VAL A 243 -8.36 -17.44 -18.41
C VAL A 243 -8.42 -15.91 -18.57
N GLU A 244 -7.31 -15.30 -18.96
CA GLU A 244 -7.11 -13.84 -19.04
C GLU A 244 -7.39 -13.29 -20.46
N ARG A 245 -8.55 -13.62 -21.03
CA ARG A 245 -9.02 -13.09 -22.33
C ARG A 245 -10.54 -12.91 -22.32
N ASP A 246 -11.05 -12.04 -23.19
CA ASP A 246 -12.50 -11.81 -23.37
C ASP A 246 -13.21 -11.51 -22.04
N VAL A 247 -12.54 -10.74 -21.17
CA VAL A 247 -13.06 -10.42 -19.84
C VAL A 247 -13.98 -9.20 -19.91
N VAL A 248 -14.95 -9.13 -19.00
CA VAL A 248 -15.83 -7.97 -18.84
C VAL A 248 -15.24 -7.08 -17.76
N PHE A 249 -14.92 -5.84 -18.11
CA PHE A 249 -14.46 -4.85 -17.14
C PHE A 249 -15.56 -4.56 -16.11
N LEU A 250 -15.20 -4.64 -14.82
CA LEU A 250 -16.12 -4.39 -13.71
C LEU A 250 -15.95 -2.98 -13.14
N GLY A 251 -14.69 -2.58 -12.92
CA GLY A 251 -14.40 -1.31 -12.28
C GLY A 251 -12.99 -1.20 -11.71
N PHE A 252 -12.80 -0.12 -10.96
CA PHE A 252 -11.52 0.23 -10.34
C PHE A 252 -11.59 0.10 -8.82
N VAL A 253 -10.47 -0.34 -8.25
CA VAL A 253 -10.18 -0.29 -6.82
C VAL A 253 -9.08 0.76 -6.63
N ASN A 254 -9.37 1.80 -5.86
CA ASN A 254 -8.49 2.95 -5.67
C ASN A 254 -7.79 2.85 -4.31
N PHE A 255 -6.47 3.00 -4.35
CA PHE A 255 -5.60 3.06 -3.18
C PHE A 255 -4.82 4.37 -3.16
N LYS A 256 -4.32 4.76 -1.99
CA LYS A 256 -3.48 5.95 -1.85
C LYS A 256 -2.42 5.75 -0.77
N ASN A 257 -1.26 6.38 -0.95
CA ASN A 257 -0.30 6.55 0.15
C ASN A 257 -0.76 7.74 0.99
N SER A 258 -1.23 7.49 2.21
CA SER A 258 -1.56 8.59 3.12
C SER A 258 -0.32 9.16 3.78
N LEU A 259 -0.31 10.47 4.00
CA LEU A 259 0.70 11.14 4.80
C LEU A 259 0.66 10.63 6.23
N ARG A 260 1.80 10.73 6.94
CA ARG A 260 1.76 10.64 8.39
C ARG A 260 1.04 11.86 8.94
N GLU A 261 0.33 11.68 10.04
CA GLU A 261 -0.45 12.74 10.67
C GLU A 261 0.45 13.92 11.09
N GLU A 262 1.70 13.65 11.47
CA GLU A 262 2.65 14.69 11.87
C GLU A 262 3.32 15.41 10.69
N THR A 263 3.25 14.86 9.46
CA THR A 263 4.02 15.37 8.32
C THR A 263 3.73 16.83 7.99
N PRO A 264 2.47 17.27 7.84
CA PRO A 264 2.18 18.67 7.52
C PRO A 264 2.67 19.64 8.59
N GLU A 265 2.52 19.27 9.88
CA GLU A 265 2.96 20.10 11.00
C GLU A 265 4.48 20.25 11.04
N VAL A 266 5.21 19.15 10.84
CA VAL A 266 6.69 19.15 10.79
C VAL A 266 7.20 20.01 9.65
N LEU A 267 6.60 19.91 8.46
CA LEU A 267 7.00 20.73 7.31
C LEU A 267 6.72 22.21 7.54
N ALA A 268 5.57 22.55 8.14
CA ALA A 268 5.24 23.92 8.50
C ALA A 268 6.22 24.50 9.54
N GLU A 269 6.67 23.70 10.52
CA GLU A 269 7.70 24.12 11.48
C GLU A 269 9.05 24.38 10.81
N LEU A 270 9.47 23.52 9.87
CA LEU A 270 10.70 23.71 9.11
C LEU A 270 10.65 24.96 8.23
N HIS A 271 9.52 25.23 7.58
CA HIS A 271 9.32 26.46 6.81
C HIS A 271 9.35 27.72 7.69
N ARG A 272 8.71 27.70 8.87
CA ARG A 272 8.82 28.79 9.85
C ARG A 272 10.26 29.03 10.31
N GLY A 273 11.08 27.99 10.32
CA GLY A 273 12.51 28.04 10.64
C GLY A 273 13.43 28.46 9.48
N ASP A 274 12.88 28.87 8.33
CA ASP A 274 13.67 29.19 7.12
C ASP A 274 14.59 28.01 6.70
N VAL A 275 14.03 26.79 6.77
CA VAL A 275 14.66 25.56 6.30
C VAL A 275 13.97 25.12 5.01
N ARG A 276 14.74 25.06 3.91
CA ARG A 276 14.26 24.59 2.62
C ARG A 276 14.02 23.07 2.68
N THR A 277 12.82 22.64 2.35
CA THR A 277 12.45 21.22 2.29
C THR A 277 12.37 20.75 0.83
N ILE A 278 12.90 19.56 0.54
CA ILE A 278 12.93 18.97 -0.81
C ILE A 278 12.50 17.51 -0.70
N MET A 279 11.53 17.09 -1.52
CA MET A 279 11.16 15.67 -1.62
C MET A 279 11.96 14.99 -2.73
N VAL A 280 12.47 13.79 -2.43
CA VAL A 280 13.12 12.88 -3.39
C VAL A 280 12.29 11.60 -3.43
N THR A 281 11.80 11.20 -4.60
CA THR A 281 10.94 10.02 -4.75
C THR A 281 11.18 9.31 -6.08
N GLY A 282 11.05 7.99 -6.09
CA GLY A 282 11.07 7.15 -7.29
C GLY A 282 9.69 6.85 -7.87
N ASP A 283 8.63 7.39 -7.29
CA ASP A 283 7.26 7.19 -7.76
C ASP A 283 6.94 8.02 -9.01
N SER A 284 5.76 7.80 -9.60
CA SER A 284 5.32 8.58 -10.75
C SER A 284 5.32 10.09 -10.45
N ILE A 285 5.60 10.89 -11.49
CA ILE A 285 5.66 12.36 -11.39
C ILE A 285 4.35 12.93 -10.82
N LEU A 286 3.20 12.42 -11.28
CA LEU A 286 1.89 12.90 -10.85
C LEU A 286 1.64 12.63 -9.36
N THR A 287 2.02 11.44 -8.88
CA THR A 287 1.93 11.11 -7.45
C THR A 287 2.86 11.98 -6.62
N GLY A 288 4.07 12.25 -7.11
CA GLY A 288 5.03 13.13 -6.45
C GLY A 288 4.50 14.55 -6.31
N ILE A 289 3.97 15.13 -7.38
CA ILE A 289 3.39 16.48 -7.35
C ILE A 289 2.22 16.55 -6.37
N HIS A 290 1.28 15.59 -6.47
CA HIS A 290 0.12 15.54 -5.58
C HIS A 290 0.54 15.46 -4.09
N MET A 291 1.52 14.61 -3.76
CA MET A 291 2.04 14.47 -2.40
C MET A 291 2.78 15.72 -1.91
N ALA A 292 3.48 16.43 -2.78
CA ALA A 292 4.16 17.67 -2.42
C ALA A 292 3.16 18.77 -2.02
N TYR A 293 2.05 18.91 -2.75
CA TYR A 293 0.97 19.83 -2.39
C TYR A 293 0.23 19.38 -1.13
N GLU A 294 -0.15 18.11 -1.04
CA GLU A 294 -0.90 17.59 0.11
C GLU A 294 -0.12 17.69 1.42
N SER A 295 1.20 17.52 1.38
CA SER A 295 2.06 17.64 2.56
C SER A 295 2.39 19.08 2.94
N GLY A 296 2.06 20.06 2.10
CA GLY A 296 2.50 21.45 2.27
C GLY A 296 3.99 21.64 2.01
N LEU A 297 4.63 20.73 1.27
CA LEU A 297 6.02 20.89 0.84
C LEU A 297 6.13 21.94 -0.28
N VAL A 298 5.08 22.04 -1.10
CA VAL A 298 4.87 23.09 -2.10
C VAL A 298 3.53 23.76 -1.79
N PHE A 299 3.47 25.09 -1.93
CA PHE A 299 2.24 25.87 -1.82
C PHE A 299 1.73 26.22 -3.22
N GLU A 300 0.41 26.30 -3.39
CA GLU A 300 -0.21 26.88 -4.60
C GLU A 300 0.07 28.38 -4.73
#